data_AF-A0A829WGV1-F1
#
_entry.id   AF-A0A829WGV1-F1
#
_cell.length_a   1.000
_cell.length_b   1.000
_cell.length_c   1.000
_cell.angle_alpha   90.00
_cell.angle_beta   90.00
_cell.angle_gamma   90.00
#
_symmetry.space_group_name_H-M   'P 1'
#
loop_
_entity.id
_entity.type
_entity.pdbx_description
1 polymer ?
#
loop_
_entity_poly.entity_id
_entity_poly.type
_entity_poly.pdbx_seq_one_letter_code
_entity_poly.pdbx_strand_id
1 'polypeptide(L)'
;MRKYADIITDLKGGKTVEYEEARLAAIMAANLCFFANQDVAQLVKSRDNGLVQKVIQENNRKRNFAACKVTPEEWLGREHPDNQDYLKRLEVEGKLLDAILKRHSRERREAMLDYIAEHDTELLYLVEGKDREGLDNFLKHMTEYVDLCMA
;
A
#
# COMPACT_ATOMS: atom_id res chain seq x y z
N MET A 1 0.90 -9.51 22.58
CA MET A 1 0.07 -8.70 21.66
C MET A 1 -1.37 -9.21 21.69
N ARG A 2 -2.36 -8.34 21.93
CA ARG A 2 -3.79 -8.70 21.83
C ARG A 2 -4.28 -8.71 20.38
N LYS A 3 -5.49 -9.25 20.16
CA LYS A 3 -6.12 -9.23 18.84
C LYS A 3 -6.48 -7.80 18.44
N TYR A 4 -6.44 -7.53 17.15
CA TYR A 4 -6.76 -6.22 16.59
C TYR A 4 -8.14 -5.72 17.01
N ALA A 5 -9.16 -6.59 17.02
CA ALA A 5 -10.52 -6.22 17.41
C ALA A 5 -10.62 -5.74 18.87
N ASP A 6 -9.86 -6.36 19.78
CA ASP A 6 -9.87 -5.99 21.20
C ASP A 6 -9.20 -4.64 21.41
N ILE A 7 -8.05 -4.43 20.75
CA ILE A 7 -7.30 -3.17 20.77
C ILE A 7 -8.17 -2.00 20.26
N ILE A 8 -8.81 -2.17 19.12
CA ILE A 8 -9.67 -1.13 18.52
C ILE A 8 -10.92 -0.89 19.37
N THR A 9 -11.51 -1.92 19.97
CA THR A 9 -12.66 -1.77 20.87
C THR A 9 -12.30 -0.94 22.10
N ASP A 10 -11.15 -1.20 22.71
CA ASP A 10 -10.68 -0.45 23.87
C ASP A 10 -10.35 1.01 23.51
N LEU A 11 -9.65 1.25 22.40
CA LEU A 11 -9.36 2.60 21.90
C LEU A 11 -10.66 3.39 21.62
N LYS A 12 -11.64 2.77 20.96
CA LYS A 12 -12.96 3.38 20.70
C LYS A 12 -13.74 3.65 21.99
N GLY A 13 -13.55 2.81 23.01
CA GLY A 13 -14.12 2.97 24.34
C GLY A 13 -13.39 4.01 25.20
N GLY A 14 -12.38 4.70 24.66
CA GLY A 14 -11.59 5.69 25.40
C GLY A 14 -10.68 5.07 26.47
N LYS A 15 -10.41 3.77 26.40
CA LYS A 15 -9.51 3.09 27.33
C LYS A 15 -8.07 3.26 26.89
N THR A 16 -7.17 3.23 27.87
CA THR A 16 -5.73 3.20 27.62
C THR A 16 -5.32 1.86 27.02
N VAL A 17 -4.48 1.92 25.98
CA VAL A 17 -3.85 0.76 25.33
C VAL A 17 -2.34 0.99 25.36
N GLU A 18 -1.58 -0.09 25.55
CA GLU A 18 -0.12 -0.02 25.52
C GLU A 18 0.39 0.52 24.18
N TYR A 19 1.43 1.35 24.23
CA TYR A 19 1.93 2.08 23.06
C TYR A 19 2.20 1.15 21.87
N GLU A 20 2.87 0.03 22.11
CA GLU A 20 3.26 -0.89 21.04
C GLU A 20 2.05 -1.59 20.40
N GLU A 21 1.03 -1.92 21.19
CA GLU A 21 -0.22 -2.47 20.66
C GLU A 21 -0.96 -1.42 19.82
N ALA A 22 -0.99 -0.16 20.27
CA ALA A 22 -1.62 0.93 19.54
C ALA A 22 -0.87 1.24 18.23
N ARG A 23 0.47 1.27 18.26
CA ARG A 23 1.33 1.49 17.10
C ARG A 23 1.08 0.43 16.02
N LEU A 24 1.19 -0.85 16.37
CA LEU A 24 1.01 -1.92 15.38
C LEU A 24 -0.44 -2.02 14.90
N ALA A 25 -1.42 -1.79 15.75
CA ALA A 25 -2.82 -1.72 15.33
C ALA A 25 -3.07 -0.56 14.35
N ALA A 26 -2.44 0.59 14.53
CA ALA A 26 -2.54 1.71 13.59
C ALA A 26 -1.93 1.37 12.22
N ILE A 27 -0.77 0.69 12.19
CA ILE A 27 -0.12 0.24 10.96
C ILE A 27 -0.98 -0.79 10.23
N MET A 28 -1.54 -1.77 10.97
CA MET A 28 -2.48 -2.74 10.43
C MET A 28 -3.75 -2.06 9.87
N ALA A 29 -4.28 -1.04 10.56
CA ALA A 29 -5.42 -0.27 10.09
C ALA A 29 -5.11 0.47 8.77
N ALA A 30 -3.93 1.07 8.65
CA ALA A 30 -3.47 1.70 7.42
C ALA A 30 -3.36 0.67 6.27
N ASN A 31 -2.81 -0.52 6.54
CA ASN A 31 -2.73 -1.61 5.58
C ASN A 31 -4.13 -2.07 5.10
N LEU A 32 -5.10 -2.21 6.00
CA LEU A 32 -6.49 -2.53 5.65
C LEU A 32 -7.16 -1.42 4.83
N CYS A 33 -6.87 -0.15 5.14
CA CYS A 33 -7.38 1.00 4.42
C CYS A 33 -6.87 1.05 2.97
N PHE A 34 -5.56 0.83 2.77
CA PHE A 34 -4.95 0.72 1.44
C PHE A 34 -5.68 -0.29 0.56
N PHE A 35 -5.91 -1.48 1.11
CA PHE A 35 -6.64 -2.56 0.46
C PHE A 35 -8.09 -2.22 0.13
N ALA A 36 -8.79 -1.51 1.02
CA ALA A 36 -10.14 -1.03 0.75
C ALA A 36 -10.16 0.06 -0.35
N ASN A 37 -9.17 0.94 -0.40
CA ASN A 37 -9.05 1.95 -1.45
C ASN A 37 -8.79 1.31 -2.83
N GLN A 38 -7.97 0.27 -2.90
CA GLN A 38 -7.77 -0.51 -4.13
C GLN A 38 -9.08 -1.16 -4.59
N ASP A 39 -9.81 -1.78 -3.67
CA ASP A 39 -11.11 -2.38 -3.96
C ASP A 39 -12.06 -1.30 -4.55
N VAL A 40 -12.15 -0.10 -3.95
CA VAL A 40 -12.95 1.01 -4.47
C VAL A 40 -12.48 1.49 -5.85
N ALA A 41 -11.18 1.64 -6.07
CA ALA A 41 -10.64 2.05 -7.36
C ALA A 41 -11.00 1.06 -8.47
N GLN A 42 -10.96 -0.24 -8.19
CA GLN A 42 -11.40 -1.28 -9.14
C GLN A 42 -12.90 -1.18 -9.44
N LEU A 43 -13.72 -0.90 -8.43
CA LEU A 43 -15.16 -0.70 -8.60
C LEU A 43 -15.50 0.49 -9.49
N VAL A 44 -14.76 1.60 -9.36
CA VAL A 44 -14.94 2.79 -10.19
C VAL A 44 -14.51 2.53 -11.65
N LYS A 45 -13.49 1.70 -11.86
CA LYS A 45 -12.97 1.36 -13.20
C LYS A 45 -13.82 0.33 -13.95
N SER A 46 -14.52 -0.58 -13.27
CA SER A 46 -15.32 -1.61 -13.93
C SER A 46 -16.62 -1.02 -14.51
N ARG A 47 -16.87 -1.21 -15.82
CA ARG A 47 -18.10 -0.78 -16.51
C ARG A 47 -19.26 -1.79 -16.43
N ASP A 48 -18.99 -3.03 -16.02
CA ASP A 48 -19.99 -4.11 -15.93
C ASP A 48 -20.01 -4.71 -14.52
N ASN A 49 -21.05 -4.38 -13.76
CA ASN A 49 -20.90 -4.07 -12.34
C ASN A 49 -21.33 -5.19 -11.40
N GLY A 50 -22.17 -6.13 -11.83
CA GLY A 50 -22.87 -7.02 -10.89
C GLY A 50 -22.00 -8.08 -10.21
N LEU A 51 -21.19 -8.80 -10.98
CA LEU A 51 -20.41 -9.95 -10.47
C LEU A 51 -19.09 -9.49 -9.83
N VAL A 52 -18.40 -8.56 -10.51
CA VAL A 52 -17.12 -7.99 -10.05
C VAL A 52 -17.31 -7.25 -8.72
N GLN A 53 -18.40 -6.47 -8.57
CA GLN A 53 -18.72 -5.83 -7.30
C GLN A 53 -18.91 -6.82 -6.16
N LYS A 54 -19.68 -7.90 -6.40
CA LYS A 54 -19.94 -8.92 -5.38
C LYS A 54 -18.66 -9.62 -4.93
N VAL A 55 -17.77 -9.94 -5.87
CA VAL A 55 -16.47 -10.57 -5.55
C VAL A 55 -15.60 -9.62 -4.73
N ILE A 56 -15.48 -8.36 -5.14
CA ILE A 56 -14.67 -7.36 -4.44
C ILE A 56 -15.22 -7.11 -3.03
N GLN A 57 -16.53 -6.89 -2.88
CA GLN A 57 -17.17 -6.71 -1.58
C GLN A 57 -16.98 -7.93 -0.67
N GLU A 58 -17.13 -9.14 -1.21
CA GLU A 58 -16.97 -10.36 -0.42
C GLU A 58 -15.50 -10.57 0.01
N ASN A 59 -14.54 -10.26 -0.87
CA ASN A 59 -13.13 -10.34 -0.54
C ASN A 59 -12.73 -9.29 0.51
N ASN A 60 -13.23 -8.05 0.38
CA ASN A 60 -13.03 -7.00 1.38
C ASN A 60 -13.58 -7.42 2.75
N ARG A 61 -14.82 -7.94 2.76
CA ARG A 61 -15.47 -8.44 3.97
C ARG A 61 -14.68 -9.57 4.62
N LYS A 62 -14.23 -10.55 3.84
CA LYS A 62 -13.39 -11.68 4.33
C LYS A 62 -12.07 -11.18 4.92
N ARG A 63 -11.40 -10.22 4.25
CA ARG A 63 -10.14 -9.62 4.68
C ARG A 63 -10.29 -8.92 6.03
N ASN A 64 -11.29 -8.03 6.15
CA ASN A 64 -11.60 -7.32 7.39
C ASN A 64 -12.02 -8.28 8.52
N PHE A 65 -12.78 -9.34 8.21
CA PHE A 65 -13.17 -10.33 9.21
C PHE A 65 -11.99 -11.18 9.70
N ALA A 66 -11.05 -11.53 8.82
CA ALA A 66 -9.83 -12.23 9.19
C ALA A 66 -8.94 -11.35 10.07
N ALA A 67 -8.78 -10.08 9.70
CA ALA A 67 -8.04 -9.08 10.46
C ALA A 67 -8.51 -8.94 11.91
N CYS A 68 -9.81 -8.99 12.17
CA CYS A 68 -10.36 -8.94 13.53
C CYS A 68 -9.96 -10.13 14.43
N LYS A 69 -9.50 -11.25 13.85
CA LYS A 69 -9.25 -12.49 14.59
C LYS A 69 -7.79 -12.70 14.98
N VAL A 70 -6.89 -11.92 14.40
CA VAL A 70 -5.43 -12.06 14.58
C VAL A 70 -4.86 -10.86 15.32
N THR A 71 -3.64 -11.01 15.80
CA THR A 71 -2.84 -9.89 16.32
C THR A 71 -2.28 -9.04 15.18
N PRO A 72 -1.96 -7.75 15.42
CA PRO A 72 -1.25 -6.93 14.45
C PRO A 72 0.07 -7.53 13.96
N GLU A 73 0.86 -8.16 14.84
CA GLU A 73 2.12 -8.82 14.46
C GLU A 73 1.89 -9.96 13.46
N GLU A 74 0.93 -10.85 13.74
CA GLU A 74 0.58 -11.96 12.84
C GLU A 74 0.06 -11.47 11.49
N TRP A 75 -0.72 -10.38 11.47
CA TRP A 75 -1.23 -9.80 10.23
C TRP A 75 -0.11 -9.22 9.37
N LEU A 76 0.77 -8.42 9.99
CA LEU A 76 1.84 -7.72 9.28
C LEU A 76 2.90 -8.71 8.79
N GLY A 77 3.24 -9.73 9.58
CA GLY A 77 4.14 -10.81 9.16
C GLY A 77 5.45 -10.29 8.57
N ARG A 78 5.65 -10.45 7.26
CA ARG A 78 6.85 -9.97 6.56
C ARG A 78 6.88 -8.45 6.35
N GLU A 79 5.71 -7.82 6.34
CA GLU A 79 5.53 -6.37 6.24
C GLU A 79 5.59 -5.68 7.62
N HIS A 80 6.07 -6.39 8.66
CA HIS A 80 6.27 -5.81 9.97
C HIS A 80 7.29 -4.66 9.88
N PRO A 81 7.01 -3.48 10.47
CA PRO A 81 7.87 -2.30 10.35
C PRO A 81 9.30 -2.53 10.86
N ASP A 82 9.46 -3.42 11.85
CA ASP A 82 10.77 -3.75 12.44
C ASP A 82 11.44 -4.97 11.76
N ASN A 83 10.84 -5.51 10.70
CA ASN A 83 11.45 -6.58 9.93
C ASN A 83 12.68 -6.04 9.18
N GLN A 84 13.86 -6.52 9.57
CA GLN A 84 15.13 -6.11 8.97
C GLN A 84 15.19 -6.37 7.46
N ASP A 85 14.53 -7.42 6.97
CA ASP A 85 14.50 -7.70 5.53
C ASP A 85 13.59 -6.73 4.77
N TYR A 86 12.50 -6.28 5.40
CA TYR A 86 11.64 -5.23 4.87
C TYR A 86 12.37 -3.89 4.81
N LEU A 87 13.10 -3.52 5.87
CA LEU A 87 13.90 -2.29 5.91
C LEU A 87 15.01 -2.30 4.86
N LYS A 88 15.73 -3.42 4.70
CA LYS A 88 16.74 -3.58 3.64
C LYS A 88 16.13 -3.47 2.25
N ARG A 89 14.94 -4.04 2.07
CA ARG A 89 14.21 -3.98 0.80
C ARG A 89 13.84 -2.55 0.44
N LEU A 90 13.24 -1.80 1.37
CA LEU A 90 12.94 -0.38 1.20
C LEU A 90 14.20 0.44 0.89
N GLU A 91 15.32 0.15 1.55
CA GLU A 91 16.59 0.84 1.29
C GLU A 91 17.09 0.59 -0.15
N VAL A 92 17.02 -0.65 -0.63
CA VAL A 92 17.43 -1.01 -2.00
C VAL A 92 16.50 -0.37 -3.04
N GLU A 93 15.19 -0.45 -2.81
CA GLU A 93 14.17 0.13 -3.68
C GLU A 93 14.27 1.66 -3.75
N GLY A 94 14.47 2.31 -2.62
CA GLY A 94 14.72 3.75 -2.54
C GLY A 94 15.98 4.17 -3.30
N LYS A 95 17.08 3.41 -3.18
CA LYS A 95 18.30 3.67 -3.97
C LYS A 95 18.09 3.53 -5.47
N LEU A 96 17.26 2.57 -5.90
CA LEU A 96 16.93 2.37 -7.30
C LEU A 96 16.09 3.53 -7.85
N LEU A 97 15.05 3.93 -7.09
CA LEU A 97 14.23 5.09 -7.42
C LEU A 97 15.07 6.37 -7.49
N ASP A 98 15.93 6.61 -6.50
CA ASP A 98 16.87 7.73 -6.49
C ASP A 98 17.78 7.76 -7.72
N ALA A 99 18.31 6.60 -8.13
CA ALA A 99 19.18 6.49 -9.29
C ALA A 99 18.44 6.82 -10.60
N ILE A 100 17.15 6.52 -10.68
CA ILE A 100 16.28 6.89 -11.80
C ILE A 100 16.02 8.39 -11.76
N LEU A 101 15.51 8.92 -10.64
CA LEU A 101 15.18 10.34 -10.47
C LEU A 101 16.39 11.26 -10.72
N LYS A 102 17.60 10.86 -10.33
CA LYS A 102 18.84 11.64 -10.56
C LYS A 102 19.20 11.83 -12.02
N ARG A 103 18.69 10.99 -12.94
CA ARG A 103 18.92 11.11 -14.39
C ARG A 103 18.02 12.17 -15.05
N HIS A 104 17.08 12.72 -14.31
CA HIS A 104 16.07 13.66 -14.83
C HIS A 104 16.24 15.06 -14.23
N SER A 105 15.74 16.08 -14.94
CA SER A 105 15.75 17.48 -14.47
C SER A 105 14.92 17.64 -13.20
N ARG A 106 15.07 18.77 -12.50
CA ARG A 106 14.33 19.02 -11.26
C ARG A 106 12.81 19.05 -11.49
N GLU A 107 12.33 19.79 -12.50
CA GLU A 107 10.88 19.82 -12.80
C GLU A 107 10.36 18.42 -13.12
N ARG A 108 11.15 17.63 -13.87
CA ARG A 108 10.81 16.27 -14.25
C ARG A 108 10.72 15.32 -13.05
N ARG A 109 11.61 15.49 -12.07
CA ARG A 109 11.55 14.74 -10.80
C ARG A 109 10.30 15.07 -9.99
N GLU A 110 9.97 16.36 -9.87
CA GLU A 110 8.79 16.80 -9.11
C GLU A 110 7.50 16.24 -9.74
N ALA A 111 7.37 16.29 -11.07
CA ALA A 111 6.24 15.67 -11.79
C ALA A 111 6.17 14.14 -11.65
N MET A 112 7.32 13.45 -11.65
CA MET A 112 7.36 12.00 -11.40
C MET A 112 6.93 11.67 -9.97
N LEU A 113 7.36 12.45 -8.97
CA LEU A 113 6.97 12.25 -7.57
C LEU A 113 5.48 12.53 -7.34
N ASP A 114 4.93 13.55 -7.97
CA ASP A 114 3.49 13.84 -7.94
C ASP A 114 2.69 12.68 -8.58
N TYR A 115 3.14 12.17 -9.73
CA TYR A 115 2.52 11.02 -10.37
C TYR A 115 2.58 9.77 -9.48
N ILE A 116 3.72 9.49 -8.84
CA ILE A 116 3.87 8.39 -7.88
C ILE A 116 2.92 8.57 -6.70
N ALA A 117 2.83 9.78 -6.12
CA ALA A 117 1.94 10.05 -5.00
C ALA A 117 0.45 9.89 -5.39
N GLU A 118 0.08 10.19 -6.63
CA GLU A 118 -1.27 10.00 -7.15
C GLU A 118 -1.57 8.53 -7.54
N HIS A 119 -0.55 7.76 -7.91
CA HIS A 119 -0.66 6.38 -8.41
C HIS A 119 0.01 5.34 -7.49
N ASP A 120 0.22 5.71 -6.22
CA ASP A 120 1.00 5.01 -5.18
C ASP A 120 0.57 3.54 -4.99
N THR A 121 -0.64 3.20 -5.43
CA THR A 121 -1.23 1.87 -5.39
C THR A 121 -0.64 0.86 -6.38
N GLU A 122 -0.01 1.29 -7.48
CA GLU A 122 0.50 0.40 -8.54
C GLU A 122 1.99 0.07 -8.37
N LEU A 123 2.77 1.04 -7.90
CA LEU A 123 4.22 0.92 -7.71
C LEU A 123 4.55 -0.04 -6.56
N LEU A 124 3.87 0.11 -5.41
CA LEU A 124 3.95 -0.82 -4.28
C LEU A 124 3.56 -2.26 -4.67
N TYR A 125 2.51 -2.43 -5.48
CA TYR A 125 2.03 -3.74 -5.92
C TYR A 125 3.03 -4.49 -6.82
N LEU A 126 3.61 -3.79 -7.81
CA LEU A 126 4.60 -4.36 -8.72
C LEU A 126 5.90 -4.74 -8.00
N VAL A 127 6.25 -3.92 -7.02
CA VAL A 127 7.42 -4.11 -6.17
C VAL A 127 7.20 -5.28 -5.20
N GLU A 128 6.04 -5.37 -4.52
CA GLU A 128 5.66 -6.49 -3.64
C GLU A 128 5.47 -7.82 -4.37
N GLY A 129 4.92 -7.80 -5.58
CA GLY A 129 4.79 -8.97 -6.43
C GLY A 129 6.12 -9.52 -6.97
N LYS A 130 7.23 -8.79 -6.76
CA LYS A 130 8.53 -9.03 -7.45
C LYS A 130 8.37 -9.10 -8.97
N ASP A 131 7.38 -8.41 -9.52
CA ASP A 131 7.12 -8.38 -10.94
C ASP A 131 8.04 -7.34 -11.59
N ARG A 132 9.24 -7.80 -11.93
CA ARG A 132 10.29 -6.96 -12.53
C ARG A 132 9.86 -6.41 -13.89
N GLU A 133 9.11 -7.18 -14.66
CA GLU A 133 8.61 -6.78 -15.97
C GLU A 133 7.51 -5.71 -15.83
N GLY A 134 6.60 -5.89 -14.86
CA GLY A 134 5.61 -4.89 -14.52
C GLY A 134 6.24 -3.59 -13.99
N LEU A 135 7.27 -3.69 -13.14
CA LEU A 135 8.03 -2.54 -12.65
C LEU A 135 8.71 -1.77 -13.80
N ASP A 136 9.40 -2.48 -14.70
CA ASP A 136 10.05 -1.86 -15.87
C ASP A 136 9.03 -1.17 -16.78
N ASN A 137 7.85 -1.78 -16.98
CA ASN A 137 6.75 -1.19 -17.74
C ASN A 137 6.15 0.05 -17.06
N PHE A 138 6.01 0.04 -15.73
CA PHE A 138 5.53 1.19 -14.96
C PHE A 138 6.52 2.36 -15.04
N LEU A 139 7.82 2.09 -14.84
CA LEU A 139 8.88 3.09 -14.96
C LEU A 139 8.91 3.72 -16.37
N LYS A 140 8.69 2.89 -17.41
CA LYS A 140 8.55 3.35 -18.79
C LYS A 140 7.35 4.29 -18.96
N HIS A 141 6.16 3.90 -18.49
CA HIS A 141 4.96 4.74 -18.57
C HIS A 141 5.10 6.06 -17.81
N MET A 142 5.74 6.07 -16.63
CA MET A 142 6.03 7.32 -15.92
C MET A 142 6.92 8.25 -16.75
N THR A 143 7.94 7.68 -17.40
CA THR A 143 8.86 8.47 -18.24
C THR A 143 8.11 9.09 -19.42
N GLU A 144 7.25 8.31 -20.08
CA GLU A 144 6.43 8.74 -21.23
C GLU A 144 5.36 9.78 -20.84
N TYR A 145 4.68 9.60 -19.71
CA TYR A 145 3.70 10.56 -19.19
C TYR A 145 4.34 11.92 -18.91
N VAL A 146 5.50 11.92 -18.27
CA VAL A 146 6.18 13.16 -17.93
C VAL A 146 6.75 13.86 -19.17
N ASP A 147 7.17 13.11 -20.20
CA ASP A 147 7.50 13.71 -21.50
C ASP A 147 6.28 14.42 -22.13
N LEU A 148 5.08 13.86 -21.99
CA LEU A 148 3.83 14.48 -22.48
C LEU A 148 3.43 15.73 -21.69
N CYS A 149 3.65 15.76 -20.37
CA CYS A 149 3.33 16.93 -19.54
C CYS A 149 4.30 18.11 -19.73
N MET A 150 5.49 17.85 -20.24
CA MET A 150 6.57 18.84 -20.41
C MET A 150 6.72 19.33 -21.85
N ALA A 151 5.91 18.82 -22.79
CA ALA A 151 5.86 19.20 -24.21
C ALA A 151 4.90 20.37 -24.46
#